data_AF-A0A2P9EY55-F1
#
_entry.id   AF-A0A2P9EY55-F1
#
_cell.length_a   1.000
_cell.length_b   1.000
_cell.length_c   1.000
_cell.angle_alpha   90.00
_cell.angle_beta   90.00
_cell.angle_gamma   90.00
#
_symmetry.space_group_name_H-M   'P 1'
#
loop_
_entity.id
_entity.type
_entity.pdbx_description
1 polymer ?
#
loop_
_entity_poly.entity_id
_entity_poly.type
_entity_poly.pdbx_seq_one_letter_code
_entity_poly.pdbx_strand_id
1 'polypeptide(L)'
;MPWRRRWWRLRTVVVTGAALGPLVLTTGCGSVDERRTAALDAALDFERAMGARDGGAVCGVLAPAVREEVEQSAGTACEEGVLEEDVPSVEGAGERGAGVDVYGRQARVEFPGDTLFLSRFSGGWKVVAAGCTPRPQRPYQCLLKGG
;
A
#
# COMPACT_ATOMS: atom_id res chain seq x y z
N MET A 1 -16.54 25.88 -69.24
CA MET A 1 -17.74 25.25 -68.67
C MET A 1 -18.08 25.88 -67.33
N PRO A 2 -19.37 25.97 -66.99
CA PRO A 2 -20.00 26.93 -66.06
C PRO A 2 -20.06 26.32 -64.63
N TRP A 3 -20.67 26.85 -63.57
CA TRP A 3 -21.74 27.81 -63.33
C TRP A 3 -21.69 28.06 -61.78
N ARG A 4 -21.85 29.28 -61.26
CA ARG A 4 -23.14 29.79 -60.70
C ARG A 4 -23.78 28.80 -59.71
N ARG A 5 -24.17 29.13 -58.48
CA ARG A 5 -24.92 30.31 -58.00
C ARG A 5 -25.27 30.08 -56.52
N ARG A 6 -25.36 31.19 -55.78
CA ARG A 6 -26.44 31.56 -54.82
C ARG A 6 -26.76 30.61 -53.65
N TRP A 7 -26.43 31.03 -52.43
CA TRP A 7 -27.30 31.84 -51.54
C TRP A 7 -28.51 31.09 -51.00
N TRP A 8 -28.37 30.50 -49.82
CA TRP A 8 -29.43 30.27 -48.83
C TRP A 8 -28.81 30.63 -47.47
N ARG A 9 -28.81 31.90 -47.06
CA ARG A 9 -29.87 32.56 -46.25
C ARG A 9 -30.39 31.66 -45.11
N LEU A 10 -29.85 31.97 -43.93
CA LEU A 10 -30.53 32.11 -42.64
C LEU A 10 -31.12 30.83 -42.00
N ARG A 11 -30.61 30.48 -40.82
CA ARG A 11 -31.25 30.86 -39.55
C ARG A 11 -30.39 30.45 -38.36
N THR A 12 -29.93 31.48 -37.65
CA THR A 12 -29.50 31.48 -36.26
C THR A 12 -30.55 30.79 -35.37
N VAL A 13 -30.13 29.82 -34.57
CA VAL A 13 -30.75 29.55 -33.27
C VAL A 13 -29.62 29.35 -32.26
N VAL A 14 -29.39 30.37 -31.45
CA VAL A 14 -28.68 30.28 -30.18
C VAL A 14 -29.62 29.57 -29.22
N VAL A 15 -29.21 28.42 -28.67
CA VAL A 15 -29.82 27.85 -27.48
C VAL A 15 -28.78 27.84 -26.38
N THR A 16 -28.86 28.85 -25.53
CA THR A 16 -28.31 28.87 -24.18
C THR A 16 -28.96 27.74 -23.38
N GLY A 17 -28.19 26.70 -23.05
CA GLY A 17 -28.61 25.62 -22.16
C GLY A 17 -27.62 25.48 -21.02
N ALA A 18 -28.02 25.95 -19.83
CA ALA A 18 -27.31 25.70 -18.58
C ALA A 18 -27.28 24.19 -18.31
N ALA A 19 -26.13 23.56 -18.58
CA ALA A 19 -25.90 22.17 -18.24
C ALA A 19 -25.42 22.09 -16.78
N LEU A 20 -26.38 21.90 -15.85
CA LEU A 20 -26.10 21.25 -14.57
C LEU A 20 -25.69 19.80 -14.88
N GLY A 21 -24.39 19.59 -15.10
CA GLY A 21 -23.82 18.26 -15.32
C GLY A 21 -23.96 17.42 -14.04
N PRO A 22 -24.37 16.16 -14.13
CA PRO A 22 -24.40 15.28 -12.97
C PRO A 22 -22.96 15.12 -12.44
N LEU A 23 -22.74 15.54 -11.20
CA LEU A 23 -21.51 15.27 -10.47
C LEU A 23 -21.51 13.77 -10.15
N VAL A 24 -21.01 12.96 -11.09
CA VAL A 24 -20.83 11.52 -10.90
C VAL A 24 -19.69 11.34 -9.91
N LEU A 25 -20.03 11.27 -8.62
CA LEU A 25 -19.13 10.83 -7.57
C LEU A 25 -18.94 9.32 -7.76
N THR A 26 -17.94 8.91 -8.53
CA THR A 26 -17.53 7.51 -8.60
C THR A 26 -16.93 7.12 -7.25
N THR A 27 -17.74 6.57 -6.34
CA THR A 27 -17.24 5.91 -5.14
C THR A 27 -16.51 4.64 -5.60
N GLY A 28 -15.19 4.74 -5.68
CA GLY A 28 -14.31 3.75 -6.29
C GLY A 28 -14.36 2.41 -5.57
N CYS A 29 -14.76 1.37 -6.28
CA CYS A 29 -14.36 0.01 -5.96
C CYS A 29 -12.85 -0.05 -6.18
N GLY A 30 -12.05 0.07 -5.12
CA GLY A 30 -10.59 0.01 -5.21
C GLY A 30 -10.16 -1.26 -5.94
N SER A 31 -9.41 -1.10 -7.03
CA SER A 31 -9.02 -2.23 -7.88
C SER A 31 -8.09 -3.19 -7.13
N VAL A 32 -7.90 -4.40 -7.64
CA VAL A 32 -6.91 -5.33 -7.08
C VAL A 32 -5.51 -4.73 -7.20
N ASP A 33 -5.19 -4.11 -8.34
CA ASP A 33 -3.90 -3.47 -8.59
C ASP A 33 -3.63 -2.30 -7.66
N GLU A 34 -4.60 -1.41 -7.43
CA GLU A 34 -4.45 -0.31 -6.45
C GLU A 34 -4.17 -0.85 -5.04
N ARG A 35 -4.84 -1.94 -4.64
CA ARG A 35 -4.59 -2.57 -3.34
C ARG A 35 -3.21 -3.21 -3.27
N ARG A 36 -2.75 -3.80 -4.37
CA ARG A 36 -1.41 -4.39 -4.52
C ARG A 36 -0.33 -3.31 -4.38
N THR A 37 -0.46 -2.21 -5.13
CA THR A 37 0.46 -1.06 -5.04
C THR A 37 0.48 -0.49 -3.63
N ALA A 38 -0.68 -0.23 -3.03
CA ALA A 38 -0.73 0.31 -1.67
C ALA A 38 -0.16 -0.64 -0.60
N ALA A 39 -0.23 -1.96 -0.81
CA ALA A 39 0.40 -2.93 0.09
C ALA A 39 1.92 -2.95 -0.08
N LEU A 40 2.40 -2.85 -1.32
CA LEU A 40 3.83 -2.75 -1.63
C LEU A 40 4.43 -1.46 -1.06
N ASP A 41 3.75 -0.33 -1.21
CA ASP A 41 4.21 0.96 -0.67
C ASP A 41 4.41 0.90 0.84
N ALA A 42 3.44 0.33 1.58
CA ALA A 42 3.54 0.16 3.02
C ALA A 42 4.67 -0.81 3.44
N ALA A 43 4.93 -1.84 2.64
CA ALA A 43 6.06 -2.74 2.87
C ALA A 43 7.41 -2.05 2.61
N LEU A 44 7.51 -1.24 1.55
CA LEU A 44 8.70 -0.42 1.28
C LEU A 44 8.93 0.66 2.34
N ASP A 45 7.86 1.23 2.90
CA ASP A 45 7.97 2.17 4.03
C ASP A 45 8.59 1.49 5.25
N PHE A 46 8.19 0.25 5.55
CA PHE A 46 8.80 -0.55 6.61
C PHE A 46 10.29 -0.83 6.34
N GLU A 47 10.63 -1.34 5.15
CA GLU A 47 12.02 -1.64 4.77
C GLU A 47 12.93 -0.41 4.84
N ARG A 48 12.43 0.74 4.35
CA ARG A 48 13.16 2.02 4.42
C ARG A 48 13.36 2.48 5.85
N ALA A 49 12.34 2.34 6.70
CA ALA A 49 12.43 2.73 8.11
C ALA A 49 13.40 1.82 8.89
N MET A 50 13.36 0.50 8.66
CA MET A 50 14.30 -0.46 9.24
C MET A 50 15.73 -0.20 8.80
N GLY A 51 15.96 0.00 7.49
CA GLY A 51 17.29 0.31 6.95
C GLY A 51 17.85 1.65 7.44
N ALA A 52 16.98 2.64 7.67
CA ALA A 52 17.36 3.92 8.29
C ALA A 52 17.52 3.84 9.82
N ARG A 53 17.13 2.71 10.43
CA ARG A 53 17.03 2.50 11.88
C ARG A 53 16.17 3.58 12.57
N ASP A 54 15.09 4.00 11.91
CA ASP A 54 14.11 4.95 12.44
C ASP A 54 12.97 4.20 13.11
N GLY A 55 13.13 3.89 14.40
CA GLY A 55 12.16 3.10 15.16
C GLY A 55 10.77 3.75 15.24
N GLY A 56 10.70 5.09 15.24
CA GLY A 56 9.42 5.81 15.22
C GLY A 56 8.67 5.59 13.91
N ALA A 57 9.38 5.66 12.77
CA ALA A 57 8.81 5.36 11.46
C ALA A 57 8.41 3.88 11.34
N VAL A 58 9.24 2.95 11.84
CA VAL A 58 8.93 1.52 11.86
C VAL A 58 7.63 1.27 12.64
N CYS A 59 7.56 1.72 13.90
CA CYS A 59 6.36 1.59 14.72
C CYS A 59 5.16 2.34 14.15
N GLY A 60 5.36 3.38 13.34
CA GLY A 60 4.30 4.06 12.61
C GLY A 60 3.57 3.17 11.59
N VAL A 61 4.28 2.23 10.96
CA VAL A 61 3.74 1.33 9.93
C VAL A 61 3.35 -0.06 10.45
N LEU A 62 3.76 -0.41 11.67
CA LEU A 62 3.32 -1.63 12.35
C LEU A 62 1.84 -1.60 12.72
N ALA A 63 1.21 -2.77 12.70
CA ALA A 63 -0.12 -2.95 13.24
C ALA A 63 -0.10 -2.79 14.77
N PRO A 64 -1.19 -2.28 15.39
CA PRO A 64 -1.24 -2.03 16.83
C PRO A 64 -0.78 -3.22 17.69
N ALA A 65 -1.29 -4.43 17.40
CA ALA A 65 -0.92 -5.64 18.13
C ALA A 65 0.57 -6.00 18.04
N VAL A 66 1.25 -5.67 16.93
CA VAL A 66 2.70 -5.91 16.79
C VAL A 66 3.48 -4.93 17.65
N ARG A 67 3.05 -3.66 17.70
CA ARG A 67 3.70 -2.64 18.55
C ARG A 67 3.59 -3.00 20.03
N GLU A 68 2.38 -3.40 20.44
CA GLU A 68 2.13 -3.87 21.80
C GLU A 68 2.98 -5.09 22.14
N GLU A 69 3.18 -6.04 21.21
CA GLU A 69 4.04 -7.21 21.42
C GLU A 69 5.51 -6.83 21.57
N VAL A 70 6.02 -5.90 20.75
CA VAL A 70 7.39 -5.38 20.85
C VAL A 70 7.61 -4.72 22.21
N GLU A 71 6.70 -3.83 22.61
CA GLU A 71 6.78 -3.14 23.91
C GLU A 71 6.77 -4.12 25.08
N GLN A 72 5.92 -5.15 25.01
CA GLN A 72 5.84 -6.19 26.03
C GLN A 72 7.11 -7.05 26.09
N SER A 73 7.67 -7.40 24.93
CA SER A 73 8.84 -8.29 24.84
C SER A 73 10.13 -7.58 25.22
N ALA A 74 10.32 -6.36 24.73
CA ALA A 74 11.51 -5.54 25.01
C ALA A 74 11.45 -4.87 26.39
N GLY A 75 10.24 -4.58 26.91
CA GLY A 75 10.07 -3.82 28.15
C GLY A 75 10.37 -2.32 28.01
N THR A 76 10.49 -1.83 26.79
CA THR A 76 10.75 -0.43 26.40
C THR A 76 9.68 0.08 25.45
N ALA A 77 9.75 1.36 25.06
CA ALA A 77 8.85 1.88 24.04
C ALA A 77 9.11 1.23 22.68
N CYS A 78 8.08 1.11 21.83
CA CYS A 78 8.18 0.42 20.54
C CYS A 78 9.36 0.91 19.70
N GLU A 79 9.57 2.23 19.63
CA GLU A 79 10.64 2.84 18.84
C GLU A 79 12.06 2.41 19.25
N GLU A 80 12.24 2.02 20.50
CA GLU A 80 13.50 1.50 21.02
C GLU A 80 13.56 -0.02 20.82
N GLY A 81 12.55 -0.74 21.33
CA GLY A 81 12.51 -2.21 21.29
C GLY A 81 12.54 -2.79 19.87
N VAL A 82 11.88 -2.16 18.91
CA VAL A 82 11.83 -2.68 17.52
C VAL A 82 13.20 -2.68 16.84
N LEU A 83 14.11 -1.80 17.27
CA LEU A 83 15.46 -1.72 16.73
C LEU A 83 16.43 -2.70 17.37
N GLU A 84 16.01 -3.38 18.44
CA GLU A 84 16.72 -4.48 19.09
C GLU A 84 16.33 -5.84 18.50
N GLU A 85 15.19 -5.91 17.81
CA GLU A 85 14.77 -7.09 17.06
C GLU A 85 15.72 -7.32 15.85
N ASP A 86 16.17 -8.56 15.65
CA ASP A 86 17.06 -8.95 14.55
C ASP A 86 16.34 -9.02 13.17
N VAL A 87 15.36 -8.14 12.93
CA VAL A 87 14.59 -8.12 11.69
C VAL A 87 15.49 -7.62 10.54
N PRO A 88 15.69 -8.42 9.48
CA PRO A 88 16.49 -7.98 8.35
C PRO A 88 15.80 -6.81 7.65
N SER A 89 16.60 -5.84 7.21
CA SER A 89 16.19 -4.87 6.19
C SER A 89 16.84 -5.24 4.87
N VAL A 90 16.10 -5.17 3.78
CA VAL A 90 16.63 -5.38 2.43
C VAL A 90 17.22 -4.08 1.92
N GLU A 91 18.55 -3.99 1.82
CA GLU A 91 19.23 -2.84 1.24
C GLU A 91 18.75 -2.62 -0.20
N GLY A 92 18.26 -1.40 -0.48
CA GLY A 92 17.73 -1.07 -1.80
C GLY A 92 16.40 -1.78 -2.12
N ALA A 93 15.64 -2.20 -1.10
CA ALA A 93 14.26 -2.66 -1.27
C ALA A 93 13.50 -1.73 -2.22
N GLY A 94 12.90 -2.32 -3.24
CA GLY A 94 12.22 -1.59 -4.30
C GLY A 94 11.19 -2.47 -4.98
N GLU A 95 10.40 -1.87 -5.86
CA GLU A 95 9.32 -2.58 -6.56
C GLU A 95 9.84 -3.71 -7.46
N ARG A 96 11.06 -3.57 -7.98
CA ARG A 96 11.65 -4.55 -8.89
C ARG A 96 12.06 -5.80 -8.13
N GLY A 97 11.42 -6.92 -8.46
CA GLY A 97 11.70 -8.20 -7.82
C GLY A 97 10.86 -8.46 -6.57
N ALA A 98 9.99 -7.53 -6.17
CA ALA A 98 9.02 -7.76 -5.12
C ALA A 98 7.85 -8.60 -5.64
N GLY A 99 7.55 -9.72 -4.97
CA GLY A 99 6.31 -10.48 -5.17
C GLY A 99 5.21 -9.90 -4.29
N VAL A 100 4.01 -9.65 -4.83
CA VAL A 100 2.89 -9.11 -4.03
C VAL A 100 1.61 -9.88 -4.29
N ASP A 101 1.12 -10.52 -3.24
CA ASP A 101 -0.15 -11.22 -3.24
C ASP A 101 -1.14 -10.51 -2.31
N VAL A 102 -2.36 -10.26 -2.79
CA VAL A 102 -3.43 -9.63 -1.99
C VAL A 102 -4.62 -10.56 -1.92
N TYR A 103 -5.03 -10.89 -0.70
CA TYR A 103 -6.18 -11.74 -0.39
C TYR A 103 -7.15 -10.96 0.50
N GLY A 104 -8.14 -10.32 -0.14
CA GLY A 104 -9.14 -9.49 0.56
C GLY A 104 -8.49 -8.31 1.28
N ARG A 105 -8.40 -8.41 2.61
CA ARG A 105 -7.79 -7.41 3.51
C ARG A 105 -6.37 -7.78 3.97
N GLN A 106 -5.82 -8.87 3.48
CA GLN A 106 -4.46 -9.31 3.80
C GLN A 106 -3.59 -9.21 2.56
N ALA A 107 -2.30 -9.00 2.76
CA ALA A 107 -1.31 -9.03 1.70
C ALA A 107 -0.02 -9.70 2.19
N ARG A 108 0.69 -10.32 1.25
CA ARG A 108 2.05 -10.80 1.43
C ARG A 108 2.94 -10.08 0.43
N VAL A 109 4.05 -9.55 0.91
CA VAL A 109 5.08 -8.93 0.09
C VAL A 109 6.37 -9.71 0.30
N GLU A 110 6.93 -10.24 -0.78
CA GLU A 110 8.17 -11.01 -0.77
C GLU A 110 9.27 -10.16 -1.41
N PHE A 111 10.29 -9.80 -0.64
CA PHE A 111 11.51 -9.18 -1.12
C PHE A 111 12.64 -10.23 -1.20
N PRO A 112 13.73 -9.95 -1.93
CA PRO A 112 14.93 -10.77 -1.83
C PRO A 112 15.51 -10.70 -0.39
N GLY A 113 15.20 -11.69 0.45
CA GLY A 113 15.74 -11.81 1.80
C GLY A 113 14.75 -11.53 2.94
N ASP A 114 13.55 -11.00 2.64
CA ASP A 114 12.48 -10.86 3.64
C ASP A 114 11.10 -11.17 3.05
N THR A 115 10.17 -11.58 3.90
CA THR A 115 8.75 -11.68 3.60
C THR A 115 7.96 -10.95 4.67
N LEU A 116 7.09 -10.04 4.24
CA LEU A 116 6.21 -9.28 5.10
C LEU A 116 4.78 -9.73 4.89
N PHE A 117 4.04 -9.79 6.00
CA PHE A 117 2.59 -9.94 5.99
C PHE A 117 1.96 -8.63 6.43
N LEU A 118 0.94 -8.18 5.69
CA LEU A 118 0.24 -6.94 5.94
C LEU A 118 -1.26 -7.20 6.08
N SER A 119 -1.92 -6.34 6.85
CA SER A 119 -3.37 -6.27 6.93
C SER A 119 -3.88 -4.85 6.72
N ARG A 120 -5.05 -4.72 6.10
CA ARG A 120 -5.72 -3.44 5.84
C ARG A 120 -6.44 -2.98 7.10
N PHE A 121 -6.02 -1.88 7.71
CA PHE A 121 -6.69 -1.17 8.80
C PHE A 121 -7.43 0.06 8.27
N SER A 122 -8.16 0.76 9.14
CA SER A 122 -8.81 2.04 8.80
C SER A 122 -7.79 3.09 8.34
N GLY A 123 -6.60 3.10 8.95
CA GLY A 123 -5.47 3.97 8.59
C GLY A 123 -4.59 3.47 7.44
N GLY A 124 -5.03 2.48 6.66
CA GLY A 124 -4.25 1.91 5.55
C GLY A 124 -3.65 0.54 5.84
N TRP A 125 -2.74 0.09 4.98
CA TRP A 125 -2.01 -1.17 5.19
C TRP A 125 -1.02 -1.02 6.35
N LYS A 126 -0.96 -2.04 7.20
CA LYS A 126 -0.01 -2.14 8.32
C LYS A 126 0.67 -3.50 8.31
N VAL A 127 1.94 -3.51 8.68
CA VAL A 127 2.73 -4.74 8.82
C VAL A 127 2.26 -5.49 10.07
N VAL A 128 1.85 -6.74 9.88
CA VAL A 128 1.43 -7.66 10.97
C VAL A 128 2.49 -8.71 11.29
N ALA A 129 3.42 -8.95 10.36
CA ALA A 129 4.63 -9.74 10.59
C ALA A 129 5.73 -9.38 9.58
N ALA A 130 7.00 -9.48 9.99
CA ALA A 130 8.19 -9.22 9.19
C ALA A 130 9.36 -10.13 9.60
N GLY A 131 10.44 -10.18 8.80
CA GLY A 131 11.53 -11.13 9.02
C GLY A 131 11.07 -12.57 8.81
N CYS A 132 10.13 -12.82 7.90
CA CYS A 132 9.47 -14.11 7.79
C CYS A 132 10.20 -15.06 6.82
N THR A 133 10.59 -16.23 7.33
CA THR A 133 11.18 -17.31 6.54
C THR A 133 10.14 -18.42 6.24
N PRO A 134 10.02 -18.87 4.98
CA PRO A 134 9.09 -19.95 4.62
C PRO A 134 9.51 -21.27 5.26
N ARG A 135 8.51 -22.07 5.68
CA ARG A 135 8.73 -23.43 6.20
C ARG A 135 7.85 -24.43 5.44
N PRO A 136 8.39 -25.56 4.95
CA PRO A 136 7.60 -26.56 4.26
C PRO A 136 6.44 -27.07 5.12
N GLN A 137 5.21 -26.98 4.59
CA GLN A 137 3.97 -27.45 5.24
C GLN A 137 3.71 -26.88 6.65
N ARG A 138 4.30 -25.73 6.98
CA ARG A 138 4.13 -25.06 8.27
C ARG A 138 3.91 -23.57 8.04
N PRO A 139 3.31 -22.85 9.01
CA PRO A 139 3.29 -21.39 8.97
C PRO A 139 4.71 -20.83 8.86
N TYR A 140 4.85 -19.65 8.26
CA TYR A 140 6.12 -18.92 8.24
C TYR A 140 6.67 -18.76 9.66
N GLN A 141 7.99 -18.71 9.77
CA GLN A 141 8.65 -18.31 11.00
C GLN A 141 9.05 -16.84 10.86
N CYS A 142 8.42 -15.98 11.65
CA CYS A 142 8.66 -14.54 11.63
C CYS A 142 9.39 -14.12 12.90
N LEU A 143 10.29 -13.16 12.75
CA LEU A 143 10.99 -12.53 13.87
C LEU A 143 10.06 -11.54 14.56
N LEU A 144 9.39 -10.72 13.76
CA LEU A 144 8.40 -9.76 14.24
C LEU A 144 6.99 -10.24 13.91
N LYS A 145 6.09 -10.31 14.90
CA LYS A 145 4.68 -10.70 14.70
C LYS A 145 3.80 -10.21 15.86
N GLY A 146 2.53 -9.95 15.57
CA GLY A 146 1.51 -9.76 16.62
C GLY A 146 1.00 -11.10 17.13
N GLY A 147 0.75 -11.20 18.44
CA GLY A 147 0.21 -12.38 19.13
C GLY A 147 -1.19 -12.80 18.67
#